data_AF-A0A7V9P3X2-F1
#
_entry.id   AF-A0A7V9P3X2-F1
#
_cell.length_a   1.000
_cell.length_b   1.000
_cell.length_c   1.000
_cell.angle_alpha   90.00
_cell.angle_beta   90.00
_cell.angle_gamma   90.00
#
_symmetry.space_group_name_H-M   'P 1'
#
loop_
_entity.id
_entity.type
_entity.pdbx_description
1 polymer ?
#
loop_
_entity_poly.entity_id
_entity_poly.type
_entity_poly.pdbx_seq_one_letter_code
_entity_poly.pdbx_strand_id
1 'polypeptide(L)'
;MAPRKEPVSPVGSLASEAGRRRARRSPEYRAAQERLAPYETIARFVIQRRAALRLTQEQLAERMGTSHSAISRIESGQHRTSVATLERLAEALEARLVMGFETGPPEAPVRELASV
;
A
#
# COMPACT_ATOMS: atom_id res chain seq x y z
N MET A 1 -22.19 -18.81 10.12
CA MET A 1 -20.93 -18.06 10.26
C MET A 1 -21.23 -16.80 11.05
N ALA A 2 -20.82 -16.72 12.32
CA ALA A 2 -21.21 -15.63 13.23
C ALA A 2 -20.51 -14.30 12.84
N PRO A 3 -21.17 -13.15 13.01
CA PRO A 3 -20.53 -11.86 12.78
C PRO A 3 -19.43 -11.65 13.83
N ARG A 4 -18.19 -11.34 13.38
CA ARG A 4 -17.10 -10.98 14.30
C ARG A 4 -17.47 -9.70 15.03
N LYS A 5 -17.62 -9.79 16.35
CA LYS A 5 -17.86 -8.65 17.25
C LYS A 5 -16.59 -7.79 17.31
N GLU A 6 -16.69 -6.51 16.97
CA GLU A 6 -15.57 -5.56 17.08
C GLU A 6 -15.10 -5.42 18.54
N PRO A 7 -13.80 -5.56 18.84
CA PRO A 7 -13.27 -5.08 20.10
C PRO A 7 -12.93 -3.60 19.93
N VAL A 8 -13.92 -2.71 20.01
CA VAL A 8 -13.64 -1.27 20.16
C VAL A 8 -13.37 -1.04 21.65
N SER A 9 -12.12 -0.74 22.00
CA SER A 9 -11.79 -0.26 23.36
C SER A 9 -12.56 1.03 23.66
N PRO A 10 -13.07 1.24 24.89
CA PRO A 10 -13.93 2.40 25.23
C PRO A 10 -13.18 3.73 25.25
N VAL A 11 -11.85 3.72 25.10
CA VAL A 11 -11.00 4.89 25.00
C VAL A 11 -10.44 4.95 23.59
N GLY A 12 -11.11 5.68 22.70
CA GLY A 12 -10.64 5.93 21.34
C GLY A 12 -11.71 5.81 20.26
N SER A 13 -11.27 5.92 19.01
CA SER A 13 -12.07 5.68 17.81
C SER A 13 -11.25 4.80 16.88
N LEU A 14 -11.88 4.08 15.94
CA LEU A 14 -11.12 3.31 14.95
C LEU A 14 -10.14 4.23 14.20
N ALA A 15 -8.96 3.73 13.84
CA ALA A 15 -7.98 4.52 13.10
C ALA A 15 -8.58 5.09 11.79
N SER A 16 -9.47 4.32 11.16
CA SER A 16 -10.23 4.72 9.97
C SER A 16 -11.21 5.85 10.26
N GLU A 17 -11.92 5.82 11.39
CA GLU A 17 -12.83 6.88 11.84
C GLU A 17 -12.08 8.16 12.20
N ALA A 18 -10.97 8.04 12.94
CA ALA A 18 -10.12 9.17 13.27
C ALA A 18 -9.53 9.82 12.00
N GLY A 19 -9.13 9.01 11.03
CA GLY A 19 -8.70 9.45 9.70
C GLY A 19 -9.80 10.22 8.97
N ARG A 20 -11.00 9.64 8.86
CA ARG A 20 -12.18 10.30 8.25
C ARG A 20 -12.51 11.63 8.92
N ARG A 21 -12.46 11.67 10.26
CA ARG A 21 -12.72 12.90 11.03
C ARG A 21 -11.71 14.01 10.70
N ARG A 22 -10.42 13.68 10.58
CA ARG A 22 -9.38 14.64 10.18
C ARG A 22 -9.55 15.11 8.74
N ALA A 23 -9.83 14.20 7.81
CA ALA A 23 -10.06 14.52 6.40
C ALA A 23 -11.27 15.44 6.19
N ARG A 24 -12.33 15.30 7.00
CA ARG A 24 -13.48 16.23 6.96
C ARG A 24 -13.14 17.64 7.42
N ARG A 25 -12.12 17.80 8.27
CA ARG A 25 -11.75 19.08 8.89
C ARG A 25 -10.69 19.87 8.12
N SER A 26 -9.99 19.25 7.18
CA SER A 26 -8.91 19.90 6.42
C SER A 26 -8.87 19.42 4.96
N PRO A 27 -9.12 20.32 3.99
CA PRO A 27 -8.94 20.03 2.57
C PRO A 27 -7.50 19.62 2.22
N GLU A 28 -6.50 20.24 2.85
CA GLU A 28 -5.08 19.90 2.64
C GLU A 28 -4.75 18.47 3.11
N TYR A 29 -5.30 18.07 4.26
CA TYR A 29 -5.14 16.71 4.78
C TYR A 29 -5.78 15.67 3.83
N ARG A 30 -6.98 15.97 3.32
CA ARG A 30 -7.66 15.10 2.35
C ARG A 30 -6.84 14.96 1.06
N ALA A 31 -6.36 16.07 0.49
CA ALA A 31 -5.53 16.05 -0.70
C ALA A 31 -4.21 15.28 -0.47
N ALA A 32 -3.62 15.40 0.72
CA ALA A 32 -2.43 14.61 1.08
C ALA A 32 -2.73 13.10 1.16
N GLN A 33 -3.87 12.70 1.73
CA GLN A 33 -4.30 11.30 1.74
C GLN A 33 -4.55 10.75 0.33
N GLU A 34 -5.26 11.49 -0.51
CA GLU A 34 -5.54 11.07 -1.90
C GLU A 34 -4.24 10.86 -2.69
N ARG A 35 -3.24 11.74 -2.52
CA ARG A 35 -1.92 11.57 -3.14
C ARG A 35 -1.16 10.34 -2.66
N LEU A 36 -1.39 9.89 -1.43
CA LEU A 36 -0.68 8.77 -0.83
C LEU A 36 -1.41 7.43 -0.94
N ALA A 37 -2.72 7.45 -1.23
CA ALA A 37 -3.55 6.25 -1.32
C ALA A 37 -2.97 5.15 -2.23
N PRO A 38 -2.39 5.44 -3.42
CA PRO A 38 -1.76 4.40 -4.25
C PRO A 38 -0.58 3.71 -3.55
N TYR A 39 0.24 4.47 -2.81
CA TYR A 39 1.39 3.93 -2.10
C TYR A 39 0.98 3.12 -0.87
N GLU A 40 -0.15 3.46 -0.22
CA GLU A 40 -0.74 2.63 0.82
C GLU A 40 -1.19 1.26 0.26
N THR A 41 -1.80 1.24 -0.94
CA THR A 41 -2.16 -0.02 -1.60
C THR A 41 -0.94 -0.88 -1.90
N ILE A 42 0.14 -0.28 -2.43
CA ILE A 42 1.41 -0.95 -2.67
C ILE A 42 1.99 -1.49 -1.36
N ALA A 43 2.04 -0.68 -0.31
CA ALA A 43 2.57 -1.07 1.00
C ALA A 43 1.85 -2.29 1.58
N ARG A 44 0.51 -2.32 1.50
CA ARG A 44 -0.30 -3.47 1.94
C ARG A 44 0.03 -4.73 1.15
N PHE A 45 0.19 -4.62 -0.16
CA PHE A 45 0.61 -5.76 -0.99
C PHE A 45 1.98 -6.29 -0.56
N VAL A 46 2.96 -5.40 -0.39
CA VAL A 46 4.32 -5.75 0.04
C VAL A 46 4.30 -6.48 1.39
N ILE A 47 3.60 -5.94 2.39
CA ILE A 47 3.48 -6.56 3.72
C ILE A 47 2.87 -7.97 3.61
N GLN A 48 1.77 -8.10 2.87
CA GLN A 48 1.07 -9.39 2.73
C GLN A 48 1.92 -10.42 2.00
N ARG A 49 2.57 -10.03 0.90
CA ARG A 49 3.42 -10.94 0.13
C ARG A 49 4.67 -11.34 0.91
N ARG A 50 5.31 -10.39 1.59
CA ARG A 50 6.45 -10.64 2.47
C ARG A 50 6.09 -11.63 3.59
N ALA A 51 4.92 -11.45 4.22
CA ALA A 51 4.42 -12.37 5.24
C ALA A 51 4.14 -13.77 4.68
N ALA A 52 3.57 -13.87 3.47
CA ALA A 52 3.35 -15.15 2.79
C ALA A 52 4.67 -15.89 2.49
N LEU A 53 5.73 -15.16 2.16
CA LEU A 53 7.09 -15.68 1.99
C LEU A 53 7.86 -15.88 3.31
N ARG A 54 7.24 -15.54 4.46
CA ARG A 54 7.83 -15.63 5.80
C ARG A 54 9.13 -14.84 5.98
N LEU A 55 9.23 -13.69 5.32
CA LEU A 55 10.40 -12.82 5.39
C LEU A 55 10.22 -11.74 6.46
N THR A 56 11.29 -11.40 7.18
CA THR A 56 11.37 -10.13 7.93
C THR A 56 11.61 -8.96 6.99
N GLN A 57 11.45 -7.73 7.48
CA GLN A 57 11.76 -6.54 6.68
C GLN A 57 13.26 -6.50 6.33
N GLU A 58 14.14 -6.91 7.25
CA GLU A 58 15.59 -7.02 7.00
C GLU A 58 15.91 -8.04 5.91
N GLN A 59 15.28 -9.21 5.94
CA GLN A 59 15.49 -10.25 4.93
C GLN A 59 15.01 -9.81 3.54
N LEU A 60 13.89 -9.08 3.45
CA LEU A 60 13.46 -8.48 2.20
C LEU A 60 14.45 -7.41 1.73
N ALA A 61 15.00 -6.60 2.64
CA ALA A 61 15.99 -5.59 2.32
C ALA A 61 17.27 -6.23 1.74
N GLU A 62 17.76 -7.30 2.35
CA GLU A 62 18.89 -8.09 1.88
C GLU A 62 18.63 -8.65 0.48
N ARG A 63 17.47 -9.28 0.25
CA ARG A 63 17.08 -9.80 -1.08
C ARG A 63 17.04 -8.71 -2.15
N MET A 64 16.57 -7.53 -1.80
CA MET A 64 16.46 -6.39 -2.72
C MET A 64 17.79 -5.61 -2.86
N GLY A 65 18.81 -5.92 -2.06
CA GLY A 65 20.06 -5.15 -2.03
C GLY A 65 19.87 -3.71 -1.55
N THR A 66 19.03 -3.50 -0.54
CA THR A 66 18.71 -2.17 0.02
C THR A 66 18.77 -2.16 1.55
N SER A 67 18.48 -1.01 2.17
CA SER A 67 18.47 -0.88 3.63
C SER A 67 17.13 -1.32 4.24
N HIS A 68 17.18 -1.82 5.48
CA HIS A 68 15.97 -2.08 6.26
C HIS A 68 15.05 -0.85 6.35
N SER A 69 15.64 0.35 6.53
CA SER A 69 14.91 1.62 6.54
C SER A 69 14.21 1.94 5.21
N ALA A 70 14.72 1.47 4.07
CA ALA A 70 14.06 1.62 2.79
C ALA A 70 12.80 0.75 2.70
N ILE A 71 12.87 -0.51 3.14
CA ILE A 71 11.70 -1.41 3.21
C ILE A 71 10.67 -0.86 4.19
N SER A 72 11.08 -0.43 5.39
CA SER A 72 10.19 0.18 6.37
C SER A 72 9.45 1.41 5.81
N ARG A 73 10.16 2.25 5.04
CA ARG A 73 9.57 3.42 4.37
C ARG A 73 8.54 3.05 3.30
N ILE A 74 8.77 1.96 2.58
CA ILE A 74 7.83 1.46 1.56
C ILE A 74 6.60 0.88 2.25
N GLU A 75 6.78 0.05 3.27
CA GLU A 75 5.69 -0.58 4.02
C GLU A 75 4.87 0.40 4.85
N SER A 76 5.37 1.61 5.11
CA SER A 76 4.55 2.67 5.73
C SER A 76 3.48 3.22 4.80
N GLY A 77 3.67 3.12 3.47
CA GLY A 77 2.77 3.70 2.46
C GLY A 77 2.71 5.23 2.47
N GLN A 78 3.59 5.90 3.22
CA GLN A 78 3.57 7.36 3.39
C GLN A 78 4.52 8.09 2.43
N HIS A 79 5.20 7.36 1.56
CA HIS A 79 6.21 7.90 0.67
C HIS A 79 5.98 7.45 -0.76
N ARG A 80 6.36 8.32 -1.70
CA ARG A 80 6.36 7.98 -3.12
C ARG A 80 7.40 6.89 -3.38
N THR A 81 7.00 5.88 -4.14
CA THR A 81 7.88 4.80 -4.60
C THR A 81 8.01 4.89 -6.11
N SER A 82 9.24 4.82 -6.63
CA SER A 82 9.51 4.87 -8.07
C SER A 82 9.22 3.53 -8.73
N VAL A 83 8.94 3.53 -10.04
CA VAL A 83 8.74 2.30 -10.83
C VAL A 83 9.94 1.35 -10.72
N ALA A 84 11.17 1.87 -10.85
CA ALA A 84 12.40 1.09 -10.65
C ALA A 84 12.54 0.46 -9.25
N THR A 85 11.87 1.03 -8.24
CA THR A 85 11.82 0.41 -6.91
C THR A 85 10.76 -0.68 -6.85
N LEU A 86 9.62 -0.50 -7.52
CA LEU A 86 8.57 -1.50 -7.63
C LEU A 86 9.02 -2.73 -8.42
N GLU A 87 9.83 -2.57 -9.46
CA GLU A 87 10.42 -3.67 -10.24
C GLU A 87 11.32 -4.54 -9.35
N ARG A 88 12.31 -3.93 -8.67
CA ARG A 88 13.19 -4.65 -7.73
C ARG A 88 12.42 -5.31 -6.58
N LEU A 89 11.34 -4.67 -6.12
CA LEU A 89 10.44 -5.26 -5.13
C LEU A 89 9.72 -6.49 -5.66
N ALA A 90 9.20 -6.42 -6.89
CA ALA A 90 8.51 -7.55 -7.51
C ALA A 90 9.45 -8.75 -7.63
N GLU A 91 10.69 -8.53 -8.08
CA GLU A 91 11.72 -9.57 -8.11
C GLU A 91 12.00 -10.17 -6.72
N ALA A 92 12.26 -9.33 -5.71
CA ALA A 92 12.56 -9.78 -4.35
C ALA A 92 11.38 -10.50 -3.66
N LEU A 93 10.15 -10.22 -4.10
CA LEU A 93 8.90 -10.80 -3.60
C LEU A 93 8.36 -11.95 -4.46
N GLU A 94 9.15 -12.47 -5.40
CA GLU A 94 8.75 -13.57 -6.28
C GLU A 94 7.40 -13.25 -6.96
N ALA A 95 7.30 -12.05 -7.50
CA ALA A 95 6.14 -11.47 -8.15
C ALA A 95 6.53 -10.83 -9.48
N ARG A 96 5.54 -10.44 -10.28
CA ARG A 96 5.71 -9.74 -11.54
C ARG A 96 5.02 -8.38 -11.45
N LEU A 97 5.72 -7.31 -11.83
CA LEU A 97 5.11 -5.99 -11.91
C LEU A 97 4.25 -5.90 -13.17
N VAL A 98 2.97 -5.64 -12.98
CA VAL A 98 2.03 -5.34 -14.07
C VAL A 98 1.46 -3.96 -13.82
N MET A 99 1.59 -3.07 -14.80
CA MET A 99 1.01 -1.74 -14.80
C MET A 99 -0.27 -1.73 -15.63
N GLY A 100 -1.23 -0.91 -15.25
CA GLY A 100 -2.51 -0.81 -15.94
C GLY A 100 -2.84 0.63 -16.26
N PHE A 101 -3.40 0.85 -17.45
CA PHE A 101 -4.03 2.10 -17.86
C PHE A 101 -5.54 1.88 -17.93
N GLU A 102 -6.31 2.86 -17.45
CA GLU A 102 -7.76 2.87 -17.60
C GLU A 102 -8.16 3.97 -18.58
N THR A 103 -9.01 3.64 -19.54
CA THR A 103 -9.58 4.58 -20.51
C THR A 103 -11.09 4.42 -20.58
N GLY A 104 -11.79 5.41 -21.12
CA GLY A 104 -13.25 5.40 -21.22
C GLY A 104 -13.96 5.96 -19.98
N PRO A 105 -15.30 5.83 -19.90
CA PRO A 105 -16.11 6.42 -18.84
C PRO A 105 -15.90 5.71 -17.48
N PRO A 106 -16.01 6.43 -16.34
CA PRO A 106 -15.79 5.86 -15.01
C PRO A 106 -16.68 4.66 -14.67
N GLU A 107 -17.87 4.58 -15.26
CA GLU A 107 -18.84 3.50 -15.03
C GLU A 107 -18.48 2.20 -15.77
N ALA A 108 -17.68 2.29 -16.85
CA ALA A 108 -17.27 1.17 -17.67
C ALA A 108 -15.85 1.40 -18.25
N PRO A 109 -14.81 1.40 -17.39
CA PRO A 109 -13.45 1.64 -17.85
C PRO A 109 -12.91 0.44 -18.63
N VAL A 110 -12.25 0.71 -19.75
CA VAL A 110 -11.42 -0.25 -20.47
C VAL A 110 -10.04 -0.27 -19.83
N ARG A 111 -9.59 -1.44 -19.40
CA ARG A 111 -8.30 -1.63 -18.74
C ARG A 111 -7.31 -2.27 -19.69
N GLU A 112 -6.19 -1.61 -19.91
CA GLU A 112 -5.06 -2.16 -20.65
C GLU A 112 -3.90 -2.43 -19.69
N LEU A 113 -3.46 -3.68 -19.61
CA LEU A 113 -2.37 -4.08 -18.73
C LEU A 113 -1.07 -4.20 -19.54
N ALA A 114 -0.05 -3.45 -19.12
CA ALA A 114 1.31 -3.55 -19.59
C ALA A 114 2.14 -4.29 -18.54
N SER A 115 2.76 -5.40 -18.93
CA SER A 115 3.85 -5.94 -18.12
C SER A 115 5.15 -5.31 -18.54
N VAL A 116 5.91 -4.86 -17.55
CA VAL A 116 7.35 -4.62 -17.68
C VAL A 116 8.12 -5.85 -17.26
#